data_AF-A0A1F2WI69-F1
#
_entry.id   AF-A0A1F2WI69-F1
#
_cell.length_a   1.000
_cell.length_b   1.000
_cell.length_c   1.000
_cell.angle_alpha   90.00
_cell.angle_beta   90.00
_cell.angle_gamma   90.00
#
_symmetry.space_group_name_H-M   'P 1'
#
loop_
_entity.id
_entity.type
_entity.pdbx_description
1 polymer ?
#
loop_
_entity_poly.entity_id
_entity_poly.type
_entity_poly.pdbx_seq_one_letter_code
_entity_poly.pdbx_strand_id
1 'polypeptide(L)'
;MMTADMHGFLVGFFLLLIWIPLVMIWVFVLIDLFNRDMSGWLKALWIVVIILIPFFGSLIYLIFRPLSVTDTEMQQAVQESEFHKAALATDRLAKLSDLLDKGRITQEEFDRKKAKLMKEE
;
A
#
# COMPACT_ATOMS: atom_id res chain seq x y z
N MET A 1 0.42 20.66 11.92
CA MET A 1 -0.30 20.60 10.63
C MET A 1 0.48 21.31 9.52
N MET A 2 0.97 22.54 9.74
CA MET A 2 1.69 23.40 8.75
C MET A 2 3.11 22.95 8.30
N THR A 3 3.63 21.83 8.81
CA THR A 3 4.94 21.27 8.41
C THR A 3 4.82 20.08 7.47
N ALA A 4 3.68 19.39 7.47
CA ALA A 4 3.45 18.19 6.67
C ALA A 4 3.14 18.55 5.20
N ASP A 5 2.41 19.63 4.99
CA ASP A 5 2.12 20.30 3.72
C ASP A 5 3.38 20.88 3.07
N MET A 6 4.26 21.52 3.84
CA MET A 6 5.54 22.05 3.32
C MET A 6 6.47 20.93 2.82
N HIS A 7 6.57 19.83 3.57
CA HIS A 7 7.37 18.67 3.16
C HIS A 7 6.82 18.03 1.88
N GLY A 8 5.51 17.81 1.80
CA GLY A 8 4.87 17.27 0.60
C GLY A 8 5.08 18.15 -0.64
N PHE A 9 5.01 19.46 -0.47
CA PHE A 9 5.29 20.43 -1.54
C PHE A 9 6.75 20.36 -2.02
N LEU A 10 7.72 20.37 -1.10
CA LEU A 10 9.14 20.30 -1.46
C LEU A 10 9.48 18.99 -2.18
N VAL A 11 8.98 17.86 -1.67
CA VAL A 11 9.17 16.55 -2.31
C VAL A 11 8.54 16.55 -3.71
N GLY A 12 7.32 17.05 -3.87
CA GLY A 12 6.67 17.18 -5.17
C GLY A 12 7.45 18.07 -6.14
N PHE A 13 7.99 19.19 -5.65
CA PHE A 13 8.81 20.10 -6.44
C PHE A 13 10.10 19.45 -6.93
N PHE A 14 10.86 18.76 -6.06
CA PHE A 14 12.07 18.04 -6.46
C PHE A 14 11.75 16.85 -7.38
N LEU A 15 10.65 16.14 -7.13
CA LEU A 15 10.20 15.07 -8.03
C LEU A 15 9.91 15.62 -9.43
N LEU A 16 9.20 16.74 -9.55
CA LEU A 16 8.95 17.38 -10.84
C LEU A 16 10.24 17.87 -11.50
N LEU A 17 11.17 18.44 -10.74
CA LEU A 17 12.46 18.89 -11.23
C LEU A 17 13.28 17.76 -11.87
N ILE A 18 13.18 16.53 -11.33
CA ILE A 18 13.85 15.34 -11.88
C ILE A 18 13.03 14.71 -13.00
N TRP A 19 11.71 14.64 -12.83
CA TRP A 19 10.83 13.92 -13.76
C TRP A 19 10.67 14.68 -15.09
N ILE A 20 10.51 16.01 -15.09
CA ILE A 20 10.39 16.77 -16.34
C ILE A 20 11.57 16.54 -17.31
N PRO A 21 12.84 16.76 -16.93
CA PRO A 21 13.96 16.53 -17.84
C PRO A 21 14.10 15.06 -18.23
N LEU A 22 13.74 14.12 -17.34
CA LEU A 22 13.75 12.70 -17.65
C LEU A 22 12.71 12.33 -18.72
N VAL A 23 11.45 12.84 -18.65
CA VAL A 23 10.45 12.68 -19.73
C VAL A 23 11.00 13.28 -21.02
N MET A 24 11.58 14.49 -20.94
CA MET A 24 12.07 15.18 -22.12
C MET A 24 13.15 14.37 -22.83
N ILE A 25 14.18 13.91 -22.10
CA ILE A 25 15.22 13.05 -22.67
C ILE A 25 14.60 11.81 -23.32
N TRP A 26 13.62 11.19 -22.66
CA TRP A 26 12.89 10.04 -23.21
C TRP A 26 12.23 10.32 -24.55
N VAL A 27 11.45 11.41 -24.64
CA VAL A 27 10.79 11.81 -25.88
C VAL A 27 11.81 12.19 -26.95
N PHE A 28 12.87 12.90 -26.58
CA PHE A 28 13.97 13.25 -27.49
C PHE A 28 14.64 12.01 -28.09
N VAL A 29 14.94 10.99 -27.28
CA VAL A 29 15.55 9.75 -27.75
C VAL A 29 14.61 9.01 -28.71
N LEU A 30 13.30 9.01 -28.44
CA LEU A 30 12.33 8.42 -29.36
C LEU A 30 12.27 9.18 -30.69
N ILE A 31 12.20 10.51 -30.66
CA ILE A 31 12.19 11.34 -31.89
C ILE A 31 13.51 11.16 -32.67
N ASP A 32 14.66 11.15 -32.00
CA ASP A 32 15.96 10.89 -32.62
C ASP A 32 15.98 9.52 -33.32
N LEU A 33 15.43 8.49 -32.67
CA LEU A 33 15.31 7.16 -33.26
C LEU A 33 14.45 7.15 -34.53
N PHE A 34 13.38 7.94 -34.57
CA PHE A 34 12.56 8.09 -35.78
C PHE A 34 13.29 8.79 -36.92
N ASN A 35 14.12 9.79 -36.61
CA ASN A 35 14.90 10.55 -37.60
C ASN A 35 16.07 9.78 -38.21
N ARG A 36 16.47 8.64 -37.65
CA ARG A 36 17.56 7.82 -38.20
C ARG A 36 17.10 7.04 -39.43
N ASP A 37 17.92 7.00 -40.48
CA ASP A 37 17.71 6.14 -41.65
C ASP A 37 18.08 4.69 -41.33
N MET A 38 17.14 3.98 -40.70
CA MET A 38 17.27 2.60 -40.26
C MET A 38 16.06 1.79 -40.70
N SER A 39 16.22 0.48 -40.87
CA SER A 39 15.11 -0.42 -41.18
C SER A 39 14.02 -0.31 -40.11
N GLY A 40 12.75 -0.31 -40.52
CA GLY A 40 11.61 -0.16 -39.61
C GLY A 40 11.57 -1.22 -38.51
N TRP A 41 12.03 -2.44 -38.79
CA TRP A 41 12.14 -3.52 -37.81
C TRP A 41 13.18 -3.21 -36.72
N LEU A 42 14.30 -2.60 -37.08
CA LEU A 42 15.36 -2.25 -36.13
C LEU A 42 14.90 -1.10 -35.24
N LYS A 43 14.19 -0.12 -35.79
CA LYS A 43 13.52 0.94 -35.01
C LYS A 43 12.54 0.34 -33.99
N ALA A 44 11.71 -0.63 -34.40
CA ALA A 44 10.76 -1.28 -33.50
C ALA A 44 11.47 -2.00 -32.33
N LEU A 45 12.57 -2.71 -32.61
CA LEU A 45 13.37 -3.35 -31.57
C LEU A 45 13.93 -2.33 -30.57
N TRP A 46 14.47 -1.21 -31.06
CA TRP A 46 15.01 -0.15 -30.21
C TRP A 46 13.94 0.52 -29.35
N ILE A 47 12.73 0.74 -29.88
CA ILE A 47 11.60 1.28 -29.10
C ILE A 47 11.29 0.35 -27.92
N VAL A 48 11.22 -0.95 -28.16
CA VAL A 48 10.97 -1.95 -27.09
C VAL A 48 12.07 -1.89 -26.03
N VAL A 49 13.34 -1.84 -26.44
CA VAL A 49 14.48 -1.74 -25.52
C VAL A 49 14.39 -0.46 -24.67
N ILE A 50 14.14 0.70 -25.29
CA ILE A 50 14.03 1.99 -24.59
C ILE A 50 12.89 1.95 -23.56
N ILE A 51 11.75 1.36 -23.91
CA ILE A 51 10.61 1.23 -23.00
C ILE A 51 10.91 0.28 -21.83
N LEU A 52 11.67 -0.79 -22.06
CA LEU A 52 11.96 -1.81 -21.04
C LEU A 52 13.12 -1.45 -20.10
N ILE A 53 14.10 -0.67 -20.56
CA ILE A 53 15.26 -0.22 -19.76
C ILE A 53 14.91 0.36 -18.37
N PRO A 54 13.94 1.27 -18.18
CA PRO A 54 13.65 1.84 -16.86
C PRO A 54 13.12 0.81 -15.86
N PHE A 55 12.55 -0.31 -16.33
CA PHE A 55 12.05 -1.39 -15.48
C PHE A 55 13.11 -2.45 -15.19
N PHE A 56 14.24 -2.43 -15.90
CA PHE A 56 15.24 -3.49 -15.79
C PHE A 56 15.89 -3.51 -14.40
N GLY A 57 16.12 -2.34 -13.80
CA GLY A 57 16.65 -2.22 -12.44
C GLY A 57 15.72 -2.80 -11.38
N SER A 58 14.40 -2.55 -11.50
CA SER A 58 13.41 -3.13 -10.59
C SER A 58 13.23 -4.62 -10.82
N LEU A 59 13.25 -5.09 -12.07
CA LEU A 59 13.15 -6.51 -12.40
C LEU A 59 14.34 -7.31 -11.85
N ILE A 60 15.56 -6.79 -12.04
CA ILE A 60 16.77 -7.35 -11.44
C ILE A 60 16.61 -7.35 -9.91
N TYR A 61 16.24 -6.22 -9.30
CA TYR A 61 16.03 -6.14 -7.86
C TYR A 61 15.03 -7.20 -7.37
N LEU A 62 13.92 -7.40 -8.06
CA LEU A 62 12.90 -8.39 -7.68
C LEU A 62 13.40 -9.84 -7.82
N ILE A 63 14.21 -10.14 -8.85
CA ILE A 63 14.82 -11.46 -9.02
C ILE A 63 15.84 -11.74 -7.92
N PHE A 64 16.63 -10.73 -7.53
CA PHE A 64 17.65 -10.86 -6.51
C PHE A 64 17.14 -10.60 -5.09
N ARG A 65 15.94 -10.05 -4.92
CA ARG A 65 15.34 -9.79 -3.60
C ARG A 65 14.97 -11.15 -3.02
N PRO A 66 15.71 -11.67 -2.02
CA PRO A 66 15.19 -12.79 -1.25
C PRO A 66 13.87 -12.31 -0.63
N LEU A 67 12.82 -13.15 -0.66
CA LEU A 67 11.61 -12.90 0.12
C LEU A 67 12.01 -12.93 1.60
N SER A 68 12.49 -11.81 2.12
CA SER A 68 12.57 -11.57 3.54
C SER A 68 11.15 -11.25 3.99
N VAL A 69 10.46 -12.27 4.50
CA VAL A 69 9.33 -12.02 5.39
C VAL A 69 9.97 -11.34 6.59
N THR A 70 9.91 -10.01 6.63
CA THR A 70 10.56 -9.28 7.71
C THR A 70 9.73 -9.56 8.95
N ASP A 71 10.35 -9.96 10.07
CA ASP A 71 9.62 -10.23 11.33
C ASP A 71 8.68 -9.07 11.70
N THR A 72 9.03 -7.85 11.29
CA THR A 72 8.21 -6.64 11.41
C THR A 72 6.90 -6.70 10.63
N GLU A 73 6.85 -7.24 9.40
CA GLU A 73 5.62 -7.36 8.61
C GLU A 73 4.68 -8.40 9.24
N MET A 74 5.24 -9.48 9.80
CA MET A 74 4.46 -10.47 10.55
C MET A 74 3.97 -9.90 11.89
N GLN A 75 4.80 -9.12 12.59
CA GLN A 75 4.39 -8.43 13.82
C GLN A 75 3.32 -7.35 13.57
N GLN A 76 3.42 -6.60 12.47
CA GLN A 76 2.41 -5.59 12.11
C GLN A 76 1.09 -6.26 11.72
N ALA A 77 1.12 -7.34 10.94
CA ALA A 77 -0.08 -8.10 10.60
C ALA A 77 -0.75 -8.71 11.85
N VAL A 78 0.05 -9.22 12.80
CA VAL A 78 -0.47 -9.73 14.07
C VAL A 78 -1.07 -8.58 14.90
N GLN A 79 -0.37 -7.47 15.04
CA GLN A 79 -0.82 -6.34 15.87
C GLN A 79 -2.08 -5.66 15.30
N GLU A 80 -2.19 -5.54 13.98
CA GLU A 80 -3.40 -5.05 13.31
C GLU A 80 -4.59 -6.01 13.51
N SER A 81 -4.33 -7.33 13.46
CA SER A 81 -5.37 -8.34 13.72
C SER A 81 -5.86 -8.32 15.17
N GLU A 82 -4.96 -8.13 16.15
CA GLU A 82 -5.29 -8.07 17.57
C GLU A 82 -6.05 -6.78 17.92
N PHE A 83 -5.66 -5.64 17.33
CA PHE A 83 -6.41 -4.39 17.48
C PHE A 83 -7.82 -4.50 16.90
N HIS A 84 -7.97 -5.14 15.74
CA HIS A 84 -9.29 -5.33 15.11
C HIS A 84 -10.20 -6.24 15.93
N LYS A 85 -9.67 -7.32 16.52
CA LYS A 85 -10.41 -8.20 17.44
C LYS A 85 -10.87 -7.45 18.69
N ALA A 86 -9.98 -6.69 19.33
CA ALA A 86 -10.31 -5.92 20.53
C ALA A 86 -11.40 -4.85 20.26
N ALA A 87 -11.34 -4.17 19.11
CA ALA A 87 -12.36 -3.23 18.69
C ALA A 87 -13.73 -3.92 18.47
N LEU A 88 -13.75 -5.09 17.83
CA LEU A 88 -14.96 -5.90 17.63
C LEU A 88 -15.55 -6.43 18.95
N ALA A 89 -14.71 -6.86 19.88
CA ALA A 89 -15.14 -7.31 21.20
C ALA A 89 -15.77 -6.16 22.01
N THR A 90 -15.19 -4.97 21.93
CA THR A 90 -15.71 -3.76 22.58
C THR A 90 -17.07 -3.35 22.00
N ASP A 91 -17.23 -3.36 20.68
CA ASP A 91 -18.50 -3.06 20.01
C ASP A 91 -19.60 -4.08 20.36
N ARG A 92 -19.24 -5.38 20.47
CA ARG A 92 -20.18 -6.43 20.89
C ARG A 92 -20.63 -6.27 22.34
N LEU A 93 -19.72 -5.88 23.24
CA LEU A 93 -20.04 -5.61 24.64
C LEU A 93 -20.93 -4.36 24.78
N ALA A 94 -20.65 -3.30 24.02
CA ALA A 94 -21.47 -2.08 24.00
C ALA A 94 -22.91 -2.34 23.50
N LYS A 95 -23.07 -3.20 22.49
CA LYS A 95 -24.41 -3.64 22.04
C LYS A 95 -25.15 -4.47 23.08
N LEU A 96 -24.44 -5.33 23.83
CA LEU A 96 -25.05 -6.12 24.90
C LEU A 96 -25.52 -5.25 26.07
N SER A 97 -24.76 -4.21 26.45
CA SER A 97 -25.18 -3.29 27.52
C SER A 97 -26.40 -2.45 27.10
N ASP A 98 -26.42 -1.95 25.86
CA ASP A 98 -27.58 -1.20 25.34
C ASP A 98 -28.88 -2.03 25.31
N LEU A 99 -28.78 -3.35 25.03
CA LEU A 99 -29.93 -4.26 25.09
C LEU A 99 -30.44 -4.48 26.53
N LEU A 100 -29.53 -4.49 27.50
CA LEU A 100 -29.87 -4.60 28.93
C LEU A 100 -30.54 -3.31 29.42
N ASP A 101 -29.99 -2.15 29.07
CA ASP A 101 -30.51 -0.83 29.43
C ASP A 101 -31.91 -0.58 28.84
N LYS A 102 -32.17 -1.11 27.64
CA LYS A 102 -33.50 -1.08 26.99
C LYS A 102 -34.47 -2.14 27.54
N GLY A 103 -34.07 -2.93 28.53
CA GLY A 103 -34.88 -4.00 29.12
C GLY A 103 -35.24 -5.12 28.13
N ARG A 104 -34.47 -5.27 27.04
CA ARG A 104 -34.68 -6.31 26.02
C ARG A 104 -34.07 -7.65 26.41
N ILE A 105 -33.15 -7.64 27.38
CA ILE A 105 -32.55 -8.82 27.99
C ILE A 105 -32.49 -8.62 29.50
N THR A 106 -32.49 -9.72 30.27
CA THR A 106 -32.36 -9.69 31.73
C THR A 106 -30.90 -9.72 32.17
N GLN A 107 -30.61 -9.33 33.41
CA GLN A 107 -29.25 -9.33 33.98
C GLN A 107 -28.58 -10.71 33.88
N GLU A 108 -29.32 -11.79 34.18
CA GLU A 108 -28.82 -13.16 34.05
C GLU A 108 -28.48 -13.56 32.60
N GLU A 109 -29.23 -13.05 31.62
CA GLU A 109 -28.96 -13.31 30.20
C GLU A 109 -27.76 -12.51 29.69
N PHE A 110 -27.56 -11.30 30.20
CA PHE A 110 -26.37 -10.50 29.94
C PHE A 110 -25.12 -11.21 30.49
N ASP A 111 -25.16 -11.66 31.75
CA ASP A 111 -24.03 -12.33 32.39
C ASP A 111 -23.67 -13.65 31.70
N ARG A 112 -24.67 -14.44 31.25
CA ARG A 112 -24.44 -15.63 30.42
C ARG A 112 -23.80 -15.31 29.08
N LYS A 113 -24.23 -14.25 28.39
CA LYS A 113 -23.67 -13.87 27.07
C LYS A 113 -22.28 -13.27 27.16
N LYS A 114 -22.00 -12.49 28.22
CA LYS A 114 -20.66 -11.97 28.53
C LYS A 114 -19.67 -13.10 28.83
N ALA A 115 -20.07 -14.08 29.65
CA ALA A 115 -19.24 -15.24 29.95
C ALA A 115 -18.95 -16.12 28.73
N LYS A 116 -19.86 -16.13 27.74
CA LYS A 116 -19.65 -16.83 26.46
C LYS A 116 -18.65 -16.09 25.56
N LEU A 117 -18.75 -14.76 25.48
CA LEU A 117 -17.81 -13.93 24.71
C LEU A 117 -16.37 -14.07 25.22
N MET A 118 -16.17 -14.13 26.54
CA MET A 118 -14.83 -14.32 27.15
C MET A 118 -14.26 -15.75 26.98
N LYS A 119 -15.06 -16.71 26.53
CA LYS A 119 -14.63 -18.10 26.26
C LYS A 119 -14.39 -18.38 24.78
N GLU A 120 -14.88 -17.52 23.89
CA GLU A 120 -14.70 -17.62 22.44
C GLU A 120 -13.52 -16.76 21.93
N GLU A 121 -12.93 -15.92 22.77
CA GLU A 121 -11.58 -15.34 22.61
C GLU A 121 -10.50 -16.33 23.08
#